data_AF-A0A958KUP3-F1
#
_entry.id   AF-A0A958KUP3-F1
#
_cell.length_a   1.000
_cell.length_b   1.000
_cell.length_c   1.000
_cell.angle_alpha   90.00
_cell.angle_beta   90.00
_cell.angle_gamma   90.00
#
_symmetry.space_group_name_H-M   'P 1'
#
loop_
_entity.id
_entity.type
_entity.pdbx_description
1 polymer ?
#
loop_
_entity_poly.entity_id
_entity_poly.type
_entity_poly.pdbx_seq_one_letter_code
_entity_poly.pdbx_strand_id
1 'polypeptide(L)' 'MRYLFLPFSFVYRFLMAIRNQMYDRGLLKVHRVGVPVVSVGNLTMGGTGKTPIICELIGWARDAGLRPAVIS' A
#
# COMPACT_ATOMS: atom_id res chain seq x y z
N MET A 1 20.17 -22.61 1.82
CA MET A 1 19.88 -21.47 0.90
C MET A 1 19.16 -20.29 1.56
N ARG A 2 18.24 -20.46 2.51
CA ARG A 2 17.48 -19.36 3.16
C ARG A 2 18.33 -18.40 4.02
N TYR A 3 19.46 -18.87 4.56
CA TYR A 3 20.38 -18.05 5.37
C TYR A 3 21.23 -17.07 4.56
N LEU A 4 21.41 -17.30 3.26
CA LEU A 4 22.27 -16.45 2.42
C LEU A 4 21.60 -15.08 2.10
N PHE A 5 20.27 -15.03 2.12
CA PHE A 5 19.50 -13.81 1.89
C PHE A 5 19.18 -13.02 3.17
N LEU A 6 19.51 -13.56 4.35
CA LEU A 6 19.31 -12.86 5.63
C LEU A 6 20.03 -11.51 5.71
N PRO A 7 21.34 -11.38 5.39
CA PRO A 7 22.00 -10.07 5.44
C PRO A 7 21.32 -9.06 4.49
N PHE A 8 20.89 -9.52 3.32
CA PHE A 8 20.14 -8.69 2.37
C PHE A 8 18.77 -8.26 2.92
N SER A 9 18.09 -9.15 3.65
CA SER A 9 16.81 -8.83 4.31
C SER A 9 16.98 -7.79 5.42
N PHE A 10 18.08 -7.81 6.19
CA PHE A 10 18.35 -6.80 7.21
C PHE A 10 18.61 -5.42 6.59
N VAL A 11 19.41 -5.36 5.52
CA VAL A 11 19.66 -4.11 4.78
C VAL A 11 18.35 -3.57 4.19
N TYR A 12 17.55 -4.42 3.54
CA TYR A 12 16.24 -4.01 3.02
C TYR A 12 15.32 -3.47 4.13
N ARG A 13 15.25 -4.16 5.28
CA ARG A 13 14.44 -3.72 6.42
C ARG A 13 14.90 -2.36 6.95
N PHE A 14 16.20 -2.15 7.07
CA PHE A 14 16.76 -0.88 7.51
C PHE A 14 16.43 0.26 6.54
N LEU A 15 16.60 0.03 5.23
CA LEU A 15 16.27 1.02 4.21
C LEU A 15 14.76 1.37 4.19
N MET A 16 13.89 0.36 4.31
CA MET A 16 12.44 0.59 4.39
C MET A 16 12.06 1.34 5.67
N ALA A 17 12.70 1.06 6.80
CA ALA A 17 12.46 1.76 8.06
C ALA A 17 12.83 3.25 7.95
N ILE A 18 14.00 3.56 7.36
CA ILE A 18 14.40 4.95 7.11
C ILE A 18 13.38 5.64 6.20
N ARG A 19 13.01 5.00 5.08
CA ARG A 19 12.04 5.57 4.13
C ARG A 19 10.70 5.88 4.82
N ASN A 20 10.17 4.95 5.60
CA ASN A 20 8.91 5.17 6.32
C ASN A 20 9.05 6.30 7.34
N GLN A 21 10.15 6.34 8.09
CA GLN A 21 10.42 7.42 9.03
C GLN A 21 10.52 8.79 8.36
N MET A 22 11.06 8.87 7.14
CA MET A 22 11.07 10.11 6.36
C MET A 22 9.66 10.55 5.93
N TYR A 23 8.77 9.61 5.60
CA TYR A 23 7.35 9.93 5.35
C TYR A 23 6.63 10.36 6.62
N ASP A 24 6.83 9.66 7.73
CA ASP A 24 6.20 9.98 9.02
C ASP A 24 6.62 11.36 9.53
N ARG A 25 7.88 11.76 9.28
CA ARG A 25 8.40 13.09 9.61
C ARG A 25 8.03 14.17 8.59
N GLY A 26 7.31 13.84 7.51
CA GLY A 26 6.93 14.78 6.46
C GLY A 26 8.09 15.29 5.59
N LEU A 27 9.26 14.63 5.63
CA LEU A 27 10.43 15.00 4.84
C LEU A 27 10.26 14.66 3.36
N LEU A 28 9.43 13.65 3.05
CA LEU A 28 9.10 13.25 1.69
C LEU A 28 7.77 13.89 1.24
N LYS A 29 7.71 14.28 -0.03
CA LYS A 29 6.55 14.96 -0.61
C LYS A 29 5.34 14.03 -0.67
N VAL A 30 4.25 14.44 -0.02
CA VAL A 30 2.94 13.77 -0.08
C VAL A 30 2.01 14.61 -0.96
N HIS A 31 1.47 14.00 -2.01
CA HIS A 31 0.47 14.65 -2.86
C HIS A 31 -0.92 14.36 -2.30
N ARG A 32 -1.66 15.43 -1.96
CA ARG A 32 -3.06 15.33 -1.56
C ARG A 32 -3.93 15.63 -2.76
N VAL A 33 -4.91 14.77 -3.00
CA VAL A 33 -5.93 14.99 -4.02
C VAL A 33 -7.20 15.53 -3.35
N GLY A 34 -8.01 16.28 -4.10
CA GLY A 34 -9.23 16.94 -3.59
C GLY A 34 -10.43 16.00 -3.37
N VAL A 35 -10.22 14.68 -3.43
CA VAL A 35 -11.24 13.65 -3.26
C VAL A 35 -10.79 12.62 -2.22
N PRO A 36 -11.70 11.92 -1.54
CA PRO A 36 -11.33 10.82 -0.65
C PRO A 36 -10.57 9.72 -1.42
N VAL A 37 -9.46 9.24 -0.85
CA VAL A 37 -8.65 8.16 -1.42
C VAL A 37 -8.52 7.02 -0.42
N VAL A 38 -8.75 5.80 -0.91
CA VAL A 38 -8.53 4.56 -0.16
C VAL A 38 -7.44 3.77 -0.86
N SER A 39 -6.36 3.47 -0.14
CA SER A 39 -5.26 2.64 -0.65
C SER A 39 -5.45 1.20 -0.19
N VAL A 40 -5.54 0.26 -1.13
CA VAL A 40 -5.66 -1.19 -0.85
C VAL A 40 -4.34 -1.88 -1.22
N GLY A 41 -3.56 -2.22 -0.20
CA GLY A 41 -2.24 -2.83 -0.33
C GLY A 41 -2.13 -4.17 0.40
N ASN A 42 -0.95 -4.79 0.33
CA ASN A 42 -0.63 -5.96 1.14
C ASN A 42 0.85 -5.95 1.54
N LEU A 43 1.17 -6.59 2.67
CA LEU A 43 2.52 -6.65 3.24
C LEU A 43 3.39 -7.79 2.68
N THR A 44 2.76 -8.83 2.12
CA THR A 44 3.44 -9.99 1.55
C THR A 44 3.44 -9.97 0.01
N MET A 45 4.51 -10.49 -0.60
CA MET A 45 4.54 -10.75 -2.05
C MET A 45 3.74 -12.02 -2.36
N GLY A 46 2.82 -11.96 -3.33
CA GLY A 46 1.99 -13.09 -3.77
C GLY A 46 0.57 -12.70 -4.19
N GLY A 47 -0.25 -13.69 -4.52
CA GLY A 47 -1.69 -13.52 -4.81
C GLY A 47 -2.49 -13.27 -3.53
N THR A 48 -2.52 -12.03 -3.07
CA THR A 48 -2.93 -11.71 -1.69
C THR A 48 -4.38 -11.24 -1.59
N GLY A 49 -5.25 -11.71 -2.48
CA GLY A 49 -6.69 -11.40 -2.43
C GLY A 49 -7.06 -9.93 -2.62
N LYS A 50 -6.13 -9.07 -3.08
CA LYS A 50 -6.39 -7.63 -3.29
C LYS A 50 -7.54 -7.40 -4.27
N THR A 51 -7.60 -8.18 -5.35
CA THR A 51 -8.64 -8.04 -6.38
C THR A 51 -10.05 -8.30 -5.84
N PRO A 52 -10.34 -9.42 -5.13
CA PRO A 52 -11.62 -9.60 -4.44
C PRO A 52 -12.00 -8.43 -3.52
N ILE A 53 -11.07 -7.97 -2.69
CA ILE A 53 -11.31 -6.87 -1.73
C ILE A 53 -11.63 -5.56 -2.47
N ILE A 54 -10.91 -5.27 -3.56
CA ILE A 54 -11.17 -4.09 -4.38
C ILE A 54 -12.58 -4.17 -4.99
N CYS A 55 -13.00 -5.33 -5.50
CA CYS A 55 -14.35 -5.51 -6.06
C CYS A 55 -15.44 -5.28 -5.01
N GLU A 56 -15.27 -5.81 -3.80
CA GLU A 56 -16.22 -5.60 -2.69
C GLU A 56 -16.30 -4.13 -2.28
N LEU A 57 -15.15 -3.45 -2.17
CA LEU A 57 -15.08 -2.02 -1.84
C LEU A 57 -15.78 -1.15 -2.90
N ILE A 58 -15.62 -1.48 -4.19
CA ILE A 58 -16.30 -0.79 -5.29
C ILE A 58 -17.82 -1.01 -5.22
N GLY A 59 -18.25 -2.24 -4.92
CA GLY A 59 -19.67 -2.57 -4.73
C GLY A 59 -20.28 -1.73 -3.62
N TRP A 60 -19.67 -1.76 -2.43
CA TRP A 60 -20.09 -0.95 -1.29
C TRP A 60 -20.14 0.55 -1.62
N ALA A 61 -19.11 1.08 -2.29
CA ALA A 61 -19.06 2.49 -2.65
C ALA A 61 -20.19 2.86 -3.63
N ARG A 62 -20.50 1.98 -4.59
CA ARG A 62 -21.60 2.18 -5.54
C ARG A 62 -22.96 2.13 -4.83
N ASP A 63 -23.16 1.20 -3.90
CA ASP A 63 -24.39 1.08 -3.11
C ASP A 63 -24.61 2.31 -2.21
N ALA A 64 -23.52 2.92 -1.75
CA ALA A 64 -23.53 4.20 -1.04
C ALA A 64 -23.75 5.43 -1.97
N GLY A 65 -23.97 5.23 -3.28
CA GLY A 65 -24.18 6.29 -4.26
C GLY A 65 -22.90 7.04 -4.68
N LEU A 66 -21.72 6.53 -4.32
CA LEU A 66 -20.43 7.11 -4.69
C LEU A 66 -20.00 6.68 -6.09
N ARG A 67 -19.07 7.43 -6.69
CA ARG A 67 -18.47 7.14 -8.00
C ARG A 67 -16.99 6.76 -7.80
N PRO A 68 -16.67 5.48 -7.51
CA PRO A 68 -15.30 5.06 -7.30
C PRO A 68 -14.50 5.02 -8.61
N ALA A 69 -13.21 5.34 -8.54
CA ALA A 69 -12.24 5.15 -9.62
C ALA A 69 -11.09 4.29 -9.09
N VAL A 70 -10.69 3.28 -9.85
CA VAL A 70 -9.57 2.40 -9.50
C VAL A 70 -8.31 2.89 -10.20
N ILE A 71 -7.23 3.04 -9.44
CA ILE A 71 -5.90 3.34 -9.95
C ILE A 71 -5.02 2.16 -9.56
N SER A 72 -4.38 1.51 -10.54
CA SER A 72 -3.51 0.34 -10.33
C SER A 72 -2.09 0.60 -10.80
#